data_AF-A0A8T4YNM4-F1
#
_entry.id   AF-A0A8T4YNM4-F1
#
_cell.length_a   1.000
_cell.length_b   1.000
_cell.length_c   1.000
_cell.angle_alpha   90.00
_cell.angle_beta   90.00
_cell.angle_gamma   90.00
#
_symmetry.space_group_name_H-M   'P 1'
#
loop_
_entity.id
_entity.type
_entity.pdbx_description
1 polymer ?
#
loop_
_entity_poly.entity_id
_entity_poly.type
_entity_poly.pdbx_seq_one_letter_code
_entity_poly.pdbx_strand_id
1 'polypeptide(L)' 'KVRPPHIGEALAVLECKVEKEVEVGDHVFFIGRVLEAYAKSGAFDEVY' A
#
# COMPACT_ATOMS: atom_id res chain seq x y z
N LYS A 1 5.37 3.05 -12.64
CA LYS A 1 4.54 1.87 -12.33
C LYS A 1 5.43 0.83 -11.67
N VAL A 2 5.05 0.34 -10.49
CA VAL A 2 5.75 -0.76 -9.80
C VAL A 2 5.02 -2.08 -10.10
N ARG A 3 5.57 -3.22 -9.70
CA ARG A 3 4.94 -4.55 -9.89
C ARG A 3 5.17 -5.48 -8.68
N PRO A 4 4.83 -5.05 -7.45
CA PRO A 4 4.87 -5.95 -6.31
C PRO A 4 3.79 -7.04 -6.47
N PRO A 5 4.00 -8.25 -5.92
CA PRO A 5 2.94 -9.25 -5.87
C PRO A 5 1.80 -8.74 -4.97
N HIS A 6 0.57 -9.13 -5.31
CA HIS A 6 -0.62 -8.85 -4.51
C HIS A 6 -1.04 -10.11 -3.75
N ILE A 7 -1.64 -9.94 -2.58
CA ILE A 7 -2.33 -11.01 -1.86
C ILE A 7 -3.75 -11.11 -2.43
N GLY A 8 -4.14 -12.24 -3.02
CA GLY A 8 -5.41 -12.36 -3.75
C GLY A 8 -6.66 -12.18 -2.88
N GLU A 9 -6.55 -12.50 -1.60
CA GLU A 9 -7.63 -12.40 -0.63
C GLU A 9 -7.82 -10.96 -0.10
N ALA A 10 -6.83 -10.08 -0.25
CA ALA A 10 -6.89 -8.71 0.25
C ALA A 10 -8.12 -7.94 -0.28
N LEU A 11 -8.73 -7.13 0.57
CA LEU A 11 -9.85 -6.26 0.18
C LEU A 11 -9.39 -5.08 -0.66
N ALA A 12 -8.18 -4.58 -0.39
CA ALA A 12 -7.52 -3.53 -1.14
C ALA A 12 -6.00 -3.70 -1.13
N VAL A 13 -5.35 -3.07 -2.11
CA VAL A 13 -3.89 -3.05 -2.28
C VAL A 13 -3.45 -1.64 -2.63
N LEU A 14 -2.40 -1.16 -1.97
CA LEU A 14 -1.72 0.08 -2.32
C LEU A 14 -0.34 -0.26 -2.88
N GLU A 15 -0.11 0.11 -4.14
CA GLU A 15 1.22 0.02 -4.73
C GLU A 15 2.00 1.30 -4.43
N CYS A 16 3.10 1.15 -3.70
CA CYS A 16 3.91 2.27 -3.24
C CYS A 16 5.30 2.29 -3.88
N LYS A 17 5.82 3.49 -4.15
CA LYS A 17 7.26 3.74 -4.35
C LYS A 17 7.85 4.22 -3.04
N VAL A 18 8.94 3.60 -2.56
CA VAL A 18 9.69 4.09 -1.40
C VAL A 18 10.26 5.47 -1.73
N GLU A 19 9.89 6.47 -0.93
CA GLU A 19 10.43 7.84 -1.04
C GLU A 19 11.47 8.11 0.06
N LYS A 20 11.33 7.48 1.24
CA LYS A 20 12.28 7.64 2.34
C LYS A 20 12.31 6.42 3.25
N GLU A 21 13.48 6.17 3.83
CA GLU A 21 13.72 5.22 4.90
C GLU A 21 14.18 5.99 6.15
N VAL A 22 13.67 5.60 7.33
CA VAL A 22 14.02 6.24 8.61
C VAL A 22 14.36 5.14 9.61
N GLU A 23 15.59 5.12 10.12
CA GLU A 23 15.97 4.24 11.22
C GLU A 23 15.23 4.66 12.50
N VAL A 24 14.50 3.71 13.10
CA VAL A 24 13.72 3.91 14.32
C VAL A 24 14.00 2.77 15.30
N GLY A 25 15.06 2.93 16.10
CA GLY A 25 15.50 1.91 17.04
C GLY A 25 16.01 0.66 16.32
N ASP A 26 15.32 -0.47 16.50
CA ASP A 26 15.64 -1.77 15.90
C ASP A 26 14.89 -2.05 14.57
N HIS A 27 14.16 -1.06 14.04
CA HIS A 27 13.42 -1.17 12.78
C HIS A 27 13.79 -0.05 11.80
N VAL A 28 13.44 -0.26 10.53
CA VAL A 28 13.45 0.78 9.50
C VAL A 28 12.00 1.11 9.13
N PHE A 29 11.61 2.38 9.26
CA PHE A 29 10.31 2.88 8.86
C PHE A 29 10.36 3.39 7.42
N PHE A 30 9.61 2.75 6.53
CA PHE A 30 9.54 3.09 5.11
C PHE A 30 8.37 4.03 4.84
N ILE A 31 8.67 5.21 4.28
CA ILE A 31 7.66 6.15 3.77
C ILE A 31 7.48 5.89 2.28
N GLY A 32 6.31 5.36 1.91
CA GLY A 32 5.95 5.05 0.54
C GLY A 32 4.94 6.03 -0.05
N ARG A 33 5.18 6.54 -1.26
CA ARG A 33 4.17 7.28 -2.04
C ARG A 33 3.28 6.29 -2.79
N VAL A 34 1.97 6.38 -2.57
CA VAL A 34 0.97 5.62 -3.32
C VAL A 34 1.00 6.03 -4.79
N LEU A 35 1.20 5.06 -5.68
CA LEU A 35 1.16 5.25 -7.13
C LEU A 35 -0.14 4.74 -7.73
N GLU A 36 -0.62 3.59 -7.26
CA GLU A 36 -1.87 2.95 -7.70
C GLU A 36 -2.57 2.36 -6.46
N ALA A 37 -3.91 2.33 -6.49
CA ALA A 37 -4.74 1.76 -5.45
C ALA A 37 -5.83 0.90 -6.10
N TYR A 38 -6.03 -0.30 -5.55
CA TYR A 38 -7.03 -1.24 -6.01
C TYR A 38 -7.89 -1.67 -4.84
N ALA A 39 -9.18 -1.88 -5.09
CA ALA A 39 -10.10 -2.44 -4.12
C ALA A 39 -11.06 -3.41 -4.81
N LYS A 40 -11.53 -4.40 -4.07
CA LYS A 40 -12.65 -5.25 -4.52
C LYS A 40 -13.91 -4.40 -4.57
N SER A 41 -14.73 -4.58 -5.62
CA SER A 41 -16.02 -3.91 -5.75
C SER A 41 -16.86 -4.15 -4.48
N GLY A 42 -17.55 -3.12 -3.99
CA GLY A 42 -18.37 -3.20 -2.78
C GLY A 42 -17.59 -3.10 -1.47
N ALA A 43 -16.26 -3.16 -1.47
CA ALA A 43 -15.50 -3.12 -0.22
C ALA A 43 -15.46 -1.74 0.44
N PHE A 44 -15.54 -0.67 -0.37
CA PHE A 44 -15.43 0.72 0.11
C PHE A 44 -16.38 1.67 -0.64
N ASP A 45 -17.53 1.16 -1.09
CA ASP A 45 -18.48 1.94 -1.89
C ASP A 45 -19.40 2.82 -1.01
N GLU A 46 -19.34 2.68 0.31
CA GLU A 46 -20.07 3.48 1.29
C GLU A 46 -19.16 4.58 1.89
N VAL A 47 -19.78 5.71 2.29
CA VAL A 47 -19.09 6.77 3.03
C VAL A 47 -19.14 6.44 4.52
N TYR A 48 -17.98 6.24 5.14
CA TYR A 48 -17.82 5.99 6.58
C TYR A 48 -17.40 7.27 7.33
#